data_AF-A0A7W1KB62-F1
#
_entry.id   AF-A0A7W1KB62-F1
#
_cell.length_a   1.000
_cell.length_b   1.000
_cell.length_c   1.000
_cell.angle_alpha   90.00
_cell.angle_beta   90.00
_cell.angle_gamma   90.00
#
_symmetry.space_group_name_H-M   'P 1'
#
loop_
_entity.id
_entity.type
_entity.pdbx_description
1 polymer ?
#
loop_
_entity_poly.entity_id
_entity_poly.type
_entity_poly.pdbx_seq_one_letter_code
_entity_poly.pdbx_strand_id
1 'polypeptide(L)'
;MRIAVAGKGGAGKTTISATLARTLARNGKQVLAIDGDPNPNLGMALGVDADLLRDPPRVPRNAADEVKDEQGRTQRVLKSEFADFRQQYAVQAPDGVMLVHMTRVDHAGTG
;
A
#
# COMPACT_ATOMS: atom_id res chain seq x y z
N MET A 1 6.72 -3.98 12.77
CA MET A 1 6.37 -5.34 12.28
C MET A 1 6.01 -5.24 10.80
N ARG A 2 6.40 -6.22 9.98
CA ARG A 2 6.06 -6.29 8.54
C ARG A 2 5.44 -7.65 8.26
N ILE A 3 4.32 -7.68 7.54
CA ILE A 3 3.57 -8.90 7.22
C ILE A 3 3.31 -8.90 5.71
N ALA A 4 3.62 -10.02 5.05
CA ALA A 4 3.28 -10.25 3.66
C ALA A 4 2.30 -11.43 3.57
N VAL A 5 1.20 -11.25 2.83
CA VAL A 5 0.18 -12.28 2.63
C VAL A 5 0.22 -12.72 1.17
N ALA A 6 0.57 -13.98 0.93
CA ALA A 6 0.72 -14.57 -0.41
C ALA A 6 -0.07 -15.88 -0.53
N GLY A 7 -0.32 -16.32 -1.77
CA GLY A 7 -1.14 -17.50 -2.05
C GLY A 7 -1.87 -17.43 -3.40
N LYS A 8 -2.47 -18.56 -3.81
CA LYS A 8 -3.18 -18.70 -5.10
C LYS A 8 -4.37 -17.75 -5.26
N GLY A 9 -4.85 -17.61 -6.50
CA GLY A 9 -6.12 -16.92 -6.80
C GLY A 9 -7.28 -17.56 -6.01
N GLY A 10 -8.16 -16.74 -5.44
CA GLY A 10 -9.30 -17.20 -4.64
C GLY A 10 -8.98 -17.72 -3.23
N ALA A 11 -7.71 -17.71 -2.78
CA ALA A 11 -7.33 -18.19 -1.43
C ALA A 11 -7.76 -17.27 -0.26
N GLY A 12 -8.50 -16.20 -0.51
CA GLY A 12 -8.96 -15.27 0.53
C GLY A 12 -7.91 -14.27 1.04
N LYS A 13 -6.78 -14.09 0.33
CA LYS A 13 -5.68 -13.19 0.74
C LYS A 13 -6.16 -11.79 1.10
N THR A 14 -6.91 -11.16 0.21
CA THR A 14 -7.41 -9.78 0.40
C THR A 14 -8.30 -9.67 1.63
N THR A 15 -9.19 -10.66 1.83
CA THR A 15 -10.07 -10.74 3.00
C THR A 15 -9.28 -10.89 4.30
N ILE A 16 -8.27 -11.78 4.31
CA ILE A 16 -7.39 -12.00 5.46
C ILE A 16 -6.57 -10.73 5.75
N SER A 17 -5.98 -10.10 4.72
CA SER A 17 -5.21 -8.87 4.85
C SER A 17 -6.06 -7.73 5.42
N ALA A 18 -7.28 -7.52 4.91
CA ALA A 18 -8.19 -6.50 5.42
C ALA A 18 -8.59 -6.76 6.88
N THR A 19 -8.99 -8.00 7.19
CA THR A 19 -9.38 -8.40 8.55
C THR A 19 -8.23 -8.21 9.55
N LEU A 20 -7.03 -8.65 9.17
CA LEU A 20 -5.83 -8.52 9.99
C LEU A 20 -5.48 -7.05 10.23
N ALA A 21 -5.47 -6.22 9.17
CA ALA A 21 -5.17 -4.80 9.27
C ALA A 21 -6.13 -4.07 10.22
N ARG A 22 -7.45 -4.30 10.05
CA ARG A 22 -8.50 -3.69 10.88
C ARG A 22 -8.40 -4.15 12.33
N THR A 23 -8.17 -5.44 12.55
CA THR A 23 -8.00 -6.01 13.91
C THR A 23 -6.79 -5.41 14.63
N LEU A 24 -5.65 -5.31 13.94
CA LEU A 24 -4.45 -4.69 14.52
C LEU A 24 -4.68 -3.21 14.84
N ALA A 25 -5.35 -2.48 13.95
CA ALA A 25 -5.64 -1.06 14.14
C ALA A 25 -6.59 -0.83 15.34
N ARG A 26 -7.67 -1.62 15.45
CA ARG A 26 -8.57 -1.62 16.62
C ARG A 26 -7.84 -1.91 17.93
N ASN A 27 -6.78 -2.72 17.89
CA ASN A 27 -5.93 -3.01 19.04
C ASN A 27 -4.82 -1.95 19.28
N GLY A 28 -5.01 -0.73 18.75
CA GLY A 28 -4.13 0.42 18.96
C GLY A 28 -2.82 0.38 18.18
N LYS A 29 -2.67 -0.50 17.18
CA LYS A 29 -1.48 -0.50 16.32
C LYS A 29 -1.64 0.51 15.19
N GLN A 30 -0.56 1.20 14.86
CA GLN A 30 -0.50 1.98 13.62
C GLN A 30 -0.31 1.02 12.45
N VAL A 31 -1.27 1.01 11.52
CA VAL A 31 -1.28 0.08 10.39
C VAL A 31 -1.23 0.83 9.07
N LEU A 32 -0.21 0.54 8.28
CA LEU A 32 -0.15 0.87 6.86
C LEU A 32 -0.40 -0.41 6.05
N ALA A 33 -1.53 -0.46 5.37
CA ALA A 33 -1.86 -1.49 4.39
C ALA A 33 -1.33 -1.07 3.01
N ILE A 34 -0.72 -2.02 2.28
CA ILE A 34 -0.21 -1.80 0.94
C ILE A 34 -0.88 -2.82 0.02
N ASP A 35 -1.60 -2.35 -1.00
CA ASP A 35 -2.18 -3.20 -2.03
C ASP A 35 -1.23 -3.29 -3.23
N GLY A 36 -0.56 -4.44 -3.34
CA GLY A 36 0.33 -4.78 -4.45
C GLY A 36 -0.31 -5.66 -5.51
N ASP A 37 -1.62 -5.95 -5.42
CA ASP A 37 -2.30 -6.77 -6.42
C ASP A 37 -2.59 -5.96 -7.69
N PRO A 38 -2.29 -6.47 -8.91
CA PRO A 38 -2.63 -5.80 -10.17
C PRO A 38 -4.10 -5.36 -10.28
N ASN A 39 -5.01 -6.10 -9.63
CA ASN A 39 -6.41 -5.75 -9.48
C ASN A 39 -6.68 -5.36 -8.01
N PRO A 40 -6.47 -4.09 -7.64
CA PRO A 40 -6.50 -3.68 -6.23
C PRO A 40 -7.91 -3.80 -5.67
N ASN A 41 -8.07 -4.68 -4.69
CA ASN A 41 -9.35 -4.94 -4.01
C ASN A 41 -9.25 -4.73 -2.49
N LEU A 42 -8.06 -4.43 -1.96
CA LEU A 42 -7.85 -4.29 -0.53
C LEU A 42 -8.59 -3.06 0.03
N GLY A 43 -8.66 -1.97 -0.73
CA GLY A 43 -9.41 -0.78 -0.31
C GLY A 43 -10.90 -1.04 -0.11
N MET A 44 -11.52 -1.75 -1.05
CA MET A 44 -12.91 -2.18 -0.91
C MET A 44 -13.08 -3.13 0.28
N ALA A 45 -12.18 -4.12 0.44
CA ALA A 45 -12.24 -5.06 1.55
C ALA A 45 -12.02 -4.41 2.93
N LEU A 46 -11.27 -3.30 2.99
CA LEU A 46 -11.08 -2.49 4.20
C LEU A 46 -12.30 -1.61 4.53
N GLY A 47 -13.20 -1.40 3.56
CA GLY A 47 -14.34 -0.50 3.70
C GLY A 47 -14.00 0.97 3.44
N VAL A 48 -13.01 1.24 2.57
CA VAL A 48 -12.74 2.61 2.09
C VAL A 48 -13.94 3.10 1.28
N ASP A 49 -14.25 4.39 1.42
CA ASP A 49 -15.30 5.03 0.65
C ASP A 49 -15.07 4.86 -0.87
N ALA A 50 -16.12 4.55 -1.61
CA ALA A 50 -16.03 4.27 -3.04
C ALA A 50 -15.52 5.48 -3.85
N ASP A 51 -15.83 6.71 -3.43
CA ASP A 51 -15.37 7.93 -4.11
C ASP A 51 -13.86 8.12 -3.94
N LEU A 52 -13.33 7.79 -2.76
CA LEU A 52 -11.88 7.81 -2.52
C LEU A 52 -11.12 6.73 -3.32
N LEU A 53 -11.81 5.64 -3.69
CA LEU A 53 -11.24 4.58 -4.52
C LEU A 53 -11.36 4.85 -6.03
N ARG A 54 -12.17 5.81 -6.47
CA ARG A 54 -12.30 6.17 -7.89
C ARG A 54 -11.00 6.73 -8.45
N ASP A 55 -10.37 7.64 -7.71
CA ASP A 55 -9.07 8.23 -8.05
C ASP A 55 -8.20 8.39 -6.80
N PRO A 56 -7.62 7.28 -6.29
CA PRO A 56 -6.75 7.34 -5.11
C PRO A 56 -5.43 8.02 -5.47
N PRO A 57 -4.75 8.65 -4.48
CA PRO A 57 -3.40 9.17 -4.64
C PRO A 57 -2.45 8.13 -5.25
N ARG A 58 -1.63 8.56 -6.21
CA ARG A 58 -0.70 7.68 -6.93
C ARG A 58 0.71 7.88 -6.43
N VAL A 59 1.37 6.78 -6.10
CA VAL A 59 2.79 6.77 -5.78
C VAL A 59 3.58 6.85 -7.10
N PRO A 60 4.38 7.91 -7.34
CA PRO A 60 5.11 8.03 -8.59
C PRO A 60 6.24 6.99 -8.67
N ARG A 61 6.61 6.56 -9.89
CA ARG A 61 7.68 5.56 -10.12
C ARG A 61 9.01 5.92 -9.47
N ASN A 62 9.29 7.22 -9.40
CA ASN A 62 10.50 7.79 -8.86
C ASN A 62 10.37 8.19 -7.38
N ALA A 63 9.33 7.75 -6.65
CA ALA A 63 9.17 8.01 -5.21
C ALA A 63 10.30 7.43 -4.35
N ALA A 64 11.08 6.50 -4.90
CA ALA A 64 12.24 5.90 -4.24
C ALA A 64 13.43 5.81 -5.22
N ASP A 65 14.63 6.06 -4.70
CA ASP A 65 15.90 5.84 -5.39
C ASP A 65 16.46 4.45 -5.07
N GLU A 66 17.28 3.92 -5.97
CA GLU A 66 18.09 2.75 -5.73
C GLU A 66 19.45 3.17 -5.17
N VAL A 67 19.77 2.69 -3.96
CA VAL A 67 21.03 2.96 -3.26
C VAL A 67 21.71 1.63 -2.99
N LYS A 68 23.03 1.55 -3.24
CA LYS A 68 23.82 0.39 -2.83
C LYS A 68 24.26 0.58 -1.37
N ASP A 69 24.00 -0.42 -0.53
CA ASP A 69 24.55 -0.44 0.82
C ASP A 69 26.05 -0.77 0.81
N GLU A 70 26.66 -0.71 1.99
CA GLU A 70 28.09 -1.00 2.21
C GLU A 70 28.51 -2.42 1.77
N GLN A 71 27.53 -3.33 1.65
CA GLN A 71 27.72 -4.71 1.20
C GLN A 71 27.41 -4.88 -0.30
N GLY A 72 27.18 -3.77 -1.02
CA GLY A 72 26.89 -3.74 -2.44
C GLY A 72 25.46 -4.15 -2.82
N ARG A 73 24.55 -4.33 -1.85
CA ARG A 73 23.16 -4.73 -2.11
C ARG A 73 22.33 -3.52 -2.49
N THR A 74 21.52 -3.66 -3.54
CA THR A 74 20.57 -2.62 -3.94
C THR A 74 19.40 -2.56 -2.96
N GLN A 75 19.17 -1.37 -2.40
CA GLN A 75 18.02 -1.05 -1.58
C GLN A 75 17.23 0.09 -2.22
N ARG A 76 15.91 0.08 -2.07
CA ARG A 76 15.06 1.21 -2.47
C ARG A 76 14.79 2.10 -1.27
N VAL A 77 15.15 3.37 -1.38
CA VAL A 77 15.01 4.37 -0.31
C VAL A 77 14.07 5.45 -0.78
N LEU A 78 13.06 5.79 0.03
CA LEU A 78 12.11 6.86 -0.30
C LEU A 78 12.85 8.20 -0.47
N LYS A 79 12.43 9.00 -1.44
CA LYS A 79 12.94 10.37 -1.65
C LYS A 79 12.44 11.38 -0.62
N SER A 80 11.35 11.03 0.05
CA SER A 80 10.72 11.83 1.10
C SER A 80 10.74 11.07 2.41
N GLU A 81 10.57 11.81 3.50
CA GLU A 81 10.33 11.21 4.80
C GLU A 81 9.08 10.34 4.76
N PHE A 82 9.10 9.25 5.53
CA PHE A 82 7.99 8.29 5.54
C PHE A 82 6.66 8.93 6.00
N ALA A 83 6.72 9.93 6.89
CA ALA A 83 5.56 10.68 7.32
C ALA A 83 4.91 11.45 6.16
N ASP A 84 5.72 12.17 5.38
CA ASP A 84 5.27 12.95 4.22
C ASP A 84 4.74 12.02 3.12
N PHE A 85 5.44 10.91 2.86
CA PHE A 85 4.97 9.88 1.94
C PHE A 85 3.58 9.37 2.32
N ARG A 86 3.36 9.05 3.60
CA ARG A 86 2.05 8.61 4.11
C ARG A 86 1.00 9.70 3.95
N GLN A 87 1.32 10.95 4.29
CA GLN A 87 0.38 12.06 4.19
C GLN A 87 -0.04 12.32 2.73
N GLN A 88 0.89 12.17 1.80
CA GLN A 88 0.66 12.48 0.40
C GLN A 88 -0.02 11.34 -0.37
N TYR A 89 0.31 10.08 -0.06
CA TYR A 89 -0.04 8.94 -0.91
C TYR A 89 -0.96 7.90 -0.28
N ALA A 90 -1.27 8.02 1.02
CA ALA A 90 -2.16 7.05 1.67
C ALA A 90 -3.59 7.58 1.80
N VAL A 91 -4.56 6.69 1.57
CA VAL A 91 -5.99 6.93 1.82
C VAL A 91 -6.33 6.43 3.22
N GLN A 92 -7.13 7.20 3.96
CA GLN A 92 -7.64 6.75 5.24
C GLN A 92 -8.76 5.73 5.03
N ALA A 93 -8.55 4.53 5.54
CA ALA A 93 -9.57 3.50 5.71
C ALA A 93 -10.12 3.57 7.14
N PRO A 94 -11.29 2.97 7.42
CA PRO A 94 -11.84 3.07 8.76
C PRO A 94 -10.92 2.36 9.80
N ASP A 95 -11.22 2.53 11.09
CA ASP A 95 -10.40 2.07 12.24
C ASP A 95 -8.97 2.66 12.30
N GLY A 96 -8.67 3.67 11.47
CA GLY A 96 -7.35 4.30 11.44
C GLY A 96 -6.30 3.54 10.62
N VAL A 97 -6.73 2.59 9.77
CA VAL A 97 -5.84 1.96 8.79
C VAL A 97 -5.52 2.97 7.69
N MET A 98 -4.25 3.14 7.36
CA MET A 98 -3.82 3.90 6.18
C MET A 98 -3.57 2.93 5.03
N LEU A 99 -4.04 3.24 3.83
CA LEU A 99 -3.92 2.38 2.65
C LEU A 99 -3.12 3.07 1.55
N VAL A 100 -2.11 2.38 1.03
CA VAL A 100 -1.38 2.79 -0.18
C VAL A 100 -1.67 1.81 -1.30
N HIS A 101 -2.11 2.33 -2.45
CA HIS A 101 -2.30 1.56 -3.68
C HIS A 101 -1.02 1.62 -4.51
N MET A 102 -0.35 0.47 -4.70
CA MET A 102 0.89 0.40 -5.49
C MET A 102 0.67 0.17 -6.98
N THR A 103 -0.51 -0.32 -7.39
CA THR A 103 -0.70 -0.92 -8.73
C THR A 103 -1.34 -0.05 -9.80
N ARG A 104 -1.50 1.25 -9.56
CA ARG A 104 -1.65 2.21 -10.67
C ARG A 104 -0.38 3.01 -10.84
N VAL A 105 0.69 2.29 -11.17
CA VAL A 105 1.86 2.90 -11.78
C VAL A 105 1.42 3.39 -13.16
N ASP A 106 1.58 4.67 -13.47
CA ASP A 106 1.11 5.23 -14.74
C ASP A 106 1.46 4.31 -15.91
N HIS A 107 0.43 3.79 -16.57
CA HIS A 107 0.55 3.37 -17.96
C HIS A 107 0.66 4.66 -18.78
N ALA A 108 1.87 5.21 -18.82
CA ALA A 108 2.30 5.97 -19.98
C ALA A 108 2.41 4.94 -21.12
N GLY A 109 1.38 4.89 -21.95
CA GLY A 109 1.48 4.26 -23.26
C GLY A 109 2.43 5.06 -24.17
N THR A 110 2.87 4.36 -25.21
CA THR A 110 3.56 4.82 -26.42
C THR A 110 5.02 5.25 -26.26
N GLY A 111 5.89 4.24 -26.25
CA GLY A 111 6.98 4.21 -27.23
C GLY A 111 6.50 3.51 -28.51
#